data_AF-A0A2V6C342-F1
#
_entry.id   AF-A0A2V6C342-F1
#
_cell.length_a   1.000
_cell.length_b   1.000
_cell.length_c   1.000
_cell.angle_alpha   90.00
_cell.angle_beta   90.00
_cell.angle_gamma   90.00
#
_symmetry.space_group_name_H-M   'P 1'
#
loop_
_entity.id
_entity.type
_entity.pdbx_description
1 polymer ?
#
loop_
_entity_poly.entity_id
_entity_poly.type
_entity_poly.pdbx_seq_one_letter_code
_entity_poly.pdbx_strand_id
1 'polypeptide(L)'
;YYNDEAGIRAMTGTVASQRSVPILGEPAAALVTIELRDQSGRILPGLIVGDRWFVVGEEGHRYCIIVRNRSDFRLEIVLSVDGLDVIDGRPASFRKRGYIVNPHRKLVVEGFRQSTEAVAAFRFGPVRESYAAEKYHNTRNVGVIGTALFNEVGSDPWTSDEVRRRLKANPFPGRFATPP
;
A
#
# COMPACT_ATOMS: atom_id res chain seq x y z
N TYR A 1 -10.90 12.65 4.70
CA TYR A 1 -12.22 12.36 5.27
C TYR A 1 -12.41 10.86 5.22
N TYR A 2 -12.56 10.20 6.37
CA TYR A 2 -13.08 8.84 6.38
C TYR A 2 -14.54 8.94 5.99
N ASN A 3 -14.88 8.43 4.82
CA ASN A 3 -16.25 8.47 4.35
C ASN A 3 -16.99 7.30 5.01
N ASP A 4 -17.93 7.65 5.88
CA ASP A 4 -19.06 6.77 6.21
C ASP A 4 -19.85 6.43 4.94
N GLU A 5 -20.81 5.51 5.04
CA GLU A 5 -21.62 5.10 3.88
C GLU A 5 -22.28 6.31 3.18
N ALA A 6 -22.60 7.37 3.93
CA ALA A 6 -23.18 8.61 3.42
C ALA A 6 -22.18 9.45 2.61
N GLY A 7 -20.95 9.63 3.08
CA GLY A 7 -19.87 10.32 2.35
C GLY A 7 -19.44 9.58 1.08
N ILE A 8 -19.47 8.25 1.11
CA ILE A 8 -19.23 7.43 -0.09
C ILE A 8 -20.37 7.63 -1.09
N ARG A 9 -21.64 7.59 -0.65
CA ARG A 9 -22.80 7.88 -1.53
C ARG A 9 -22.74 9.27 -2.17
N ALA A 10 -22.28 10.29 -1.44
CA ALA A 10 -22.09 11.64 -1.97
C ALA A 10 -20.97 11.73 -3.03
N MET A 11 -19.88 10.96 -2.88
CA MET A 11 -18.76 10.91 -3.85
C MET A 11 -19.02 10.00 -5.05
N THR A 12 -19.98 9.08 -4.94
CA THR A 12 -20.22 7.99 -5.91
C THR A 12 -21.42 8.21 -6.80
N GLY A 13 -21.87 9.46 -6.94
CA GLY A 13 -22.96 9.81 -7.85
C GLY A 13 -22.80 9.07 -9.18
N THR A 14 -23.61 8.02 -9.36
CA THR A 14 -23.67 7.08 -10.52
C THR A 14 -22.76 5.85 -10.58
N VAL A 15 -21.83 5.56 -9.65
CA VAL A 15 -20.98 4.35 -9.73
C VAL A 15 -21.45 3.26 -8.77
N ALA A 16 -22.11 2.26 -9.36
CA ALA A 16 -22.84 1.17 -8.74
C ALA A 16 -22.04 0.34 -7.71
N SER A 17 -22.54 0.30 -6.48
CA SER A 17 -22.90 -0.86 -5.63
C SER A 17 -22.14 -2.21 -5.66
N GLN A 18 -20.96 -2.33 -6.23
CA GLN A 18 -20.17 -3.56 -6.13
C GLN A 18 -19.16 -3.44 -4.99
N ARG A 19 -19.53 -3.95 -3.80
CA ARG A 19 -18.60 -4.20 -2.69
C ARG A 19 -17.60 -5.26 -3.15
N SER A 20 -16.36 -4.87 -3.42
CA SER A 20 -15.29 -5.78 -3.83
C SER A 20 -14.10 -5.67 -2.88
N VAL A 21 -13.37 -6.77 -2.73
CA VAL A 21 -12.01 -6.72 -2.17
C VAL A 21 -11.18 -5.86 -3.14
N PRO A 22 -10.36 -4.92 -2.65
CA PRO A 22 -9.49 -4.12 -3.53
C PRO A 22 -8.62 -5.02 -4.40
N ILE A 23 -8.56 -4.69 -5.69
CA ILE A 23 -7.58 -5.25 -6.62
C ILE A 23 -6.65 -4.10 -6.98
N LEU A 24 -5.35 -4.26 -6.69
CA LEU A 24 -4.34 -3.30 -7.16
C LEU A 24 -4.31 -3.31 -8.68
N GLY A 25 -3.96 -2.17 -9.31
CA GLY A 25 -3.65 -2.18 -10.74
C GLY A 25 -2.40 -3.00 -11.03
N GLU A 26 -2.33 -3.62 -12.20
CA GLU A 26 -1.07 -4.20 -12.69
C GLU A 26 -0.02 -3.09 -12.91
N PRO A 27 1.27 -3.34 -12.63
CA PRO A 27 1.89 -4.61 -12.24
C PRO A 27 1.88 -4.89 -10.72
N ALA A 28 1.36 -3.98 -9.89
CA ALA A 28 1.43 -4.12 -8.44
C ALA A 28 0.57 -5.28 -7.91
N ALA A 29 -0.55 -5.59 -8.57
CA ALA A 29 -1.42 -6.73 -8.23
C ALA A 29 -0.74 -8.10 -8.36
N ALA A 30 0.20 -8.23 -9.29
CA ALA A 30 1.03 -9.42 -9.43
C ALA A 30 2.06 -9.55 -8.29
N LEU A 31 2.56 -8.42 -7.78
CA LEU A 31 3.63 -8.41 -6.77
C LEU A 31 3.11 -8.51 -5.34
N VAL A 32 2.01 -7.83 -5.01
CA VAL A 32 1.48 -7.80 -3.64
C VAL A 32 -0.05 -7.80 -3.60
N THR A 33 -0.60 -8.13 -2.44
CA THR A 33 -1.97 -7.72 -2.07
C THR A 33 -1.97 -6.83 -0.85
N ILE A 34 -2.92 -5.90 -0.82
CA ILE A 34 -3.16 -5.02 0.32
C ILE A 34 -4.61 -5.22 0.77
N GLU A 35 -4.78 -5.54 2.05
CA GLU A 35 -6.09 -5.69 2.69
C GLU A 35 -6.13 -4.82 3.94
N LEU A 36 -7.28 -4.22 4.24
CA LEU A 36 -7.55 -3.70 5.58
C LEU A 36 -8.41 -4.70 6.33
N ARG A 37 -8.09 -4.95 7.60
CA ARG A 37 -8.87 -5.83 8.46
C ARG A 37 -9.31 -5.12 9.72
N ASP A 38 -10.51 -5.43 10.19
CA ASP A 38 -11.02 -4.96 11.48
C ASP A 38 -10.35 -5.71 12.65
N GLN A 39 -10.65 -5.27 13.87
CA GLN A 39 -10.17 -5.90 15.11
C GLN A 39 -10.59 -7.38 15.31
N SER A 40 -11.60 -7.86 14.56
CA SER A 40 -12.00 -9.27 14.54
C SER A 40 -11.29 -10.09 13.46
N GLY A 41 -10.41 -9.45 12.67
CA GLY A 41 -9.67 -10.06 11.58
C GLY A 41 -10.46 -10.20 10.27
N ARG A 42 -11.67 -9.64 10.19
CA ARG A 42 -12.48 -9.63 8.97
C ARG A 42 -11.95 -8.57 8.02
N ILE A 43 -11.92 -8.90 6.73
CA ILE A 43 -11.56 -7.93 5.68
C ILE A 43 -12.62 -6.83 5.64
N LEU A 44 -12.16 -5.58 5.70
CA LEU A 44 -13.03 -4.43 5.58
C LEU A 44 -13.46 -4.26 4.11
N PRO A 45 -14.78 -4.11 3.86
CA PRO A 45 -15.27 -3.88 2.51
C PRO A 45 -14.84 -2.50 2.02
N GLY A 46 -14.62 -2.38 0.72
CA GLY A 46 -14.36 -1.10 0.09
C GLY A 46 -15.05 -0.94 -1.24
N LEU A 47 -14.88 0.25 -1.80
CA LEU A 47 -15.38 0.65 -3.10
C LEU A 47 -14.22 1.24 -3.91
N ILE A 48 -14.19 0.90 -5.20
CA ILE A 48 -13.26 1.51 -6.16
C ILE A 48 -14.01 2.61 -6.89
N VAL A 49 -13.45 3.83 -6.90
CA VAL A 49 -13.97 4.96 -7.67
C VAL A 49 -12.81 5.56 -8.46
N GLY A 50 -12.82 5.34 -9.78
CA GLY A 50 -11.69 5.67 -10.64
C GLY A 50 -10.45 4.84 -10.28
N ASP A 51 -9.36 5.52 -9.97
CA ASP A 51 -8.07 4.94 -9.52
C ASP A 51 -7.94 4.88 -7.99
N ARG A 52 -8.98 5.29 -7.25
CA ARG A 52 -8.95 5.39 -5.78
C ARG A 52 -9.77 4.30 -5.13
N TRP A 53 -9.23 3.79 -4.03
CA TRP A 53 -9.89 2.82 -3.17
C TRP A 53 -10.38 3.50 -1.90
N PHE A 54 -11.66 3.31 -1.59
CA PHE A 54 -12.32 3.80 -0.39
C PHE A 54 -12.68 2.61 0.48
N VAL A 55 -12.36 2.69 1.77
CA VAL A 55 -12.72 1.66 2.75
C VAL A 55 -13.76 2.22 3.70
N VAL A 56 -14.80 1.41 3.98
CA VAL A 56 -15.83 1.76 4.95
C VAL A 56 -15.44 1.18 6.29
N GLY A 57 -15.31 2.06 7.29
CA GLY A 57 -15.05 1.68 8.67
C GLY A 57 -16.00 2.41 9.61
N GLU A 58 -16.19 1.83 10.80
CA GLU A 58 -17.00 2.44 11.86
C GLU A 58 -16.10 3.34 12.72
N GLU A 59 -16.59 4.54 13.05
CA GLU A 59 -15.85 5.50 13.88
C GLU A 59 -15.39 4.87 15.21
N GLY A 60 -14.15 5.15 15.61
CA GLY A 60 -13.49 4.58 16.77
C GLY A 60 -12.94 3.16 16.59
N HIS A 61 -13.38 2.40 15.58
CA HIS A 61 -12.94 1.02 15.39
C HIS A 61 -11.50 0.94 14.90
N ARG A 62 -10.78 -0.08 15.40
CA ARG A 62 -9.40 -0.34 14.98
C ARG A 62 -9.37 -1.08 13.66
N TYR A 63 -8.32 -0.83 12.89
CA TYR A 63 -7.99 -1.63 11.72
C TYR A 63 -6.47 -1.88 11.63
N CYS A 64 -6.09 -2.88 10.85
CA CYS A 64 -4.70 -3.11 10.46
C CYS A 64 -4.56 -3.18 8.95
N ILE A 65 -3.37 -2.83 8.45
CA ILE A 65 -2.98 -2.95 7.06
C ILE A 65 -2.24 -4.29 6.92
N ILE A 66 -2.72 -5.16 6.04
CA ILE A 66 -2.07 -6.41 5.68
C ILE A 66 -1.49 -6.26 4.29
N VAL A 67 -0.17 -6.41 4.16
CA VAL A 67 0.49 -6.46 2.86
C VAL A 67 1.09 -7.85 2.66
N ARG A 68 0.69 -8.55 1.61
CA ARG A 68 1.24 -9.87 1.28
C ARG A 68 2.11 -9.76 0.06
N ASN A 69 3.37 -10.16 0.17
CA ASN A 69 4.25 -10.36 -0.97
C ASN A 69 3.83 -11.64 -1.69
N ARG A 70 3.47 -11.53 -2.97
CA ARG A 70 3.12 -12.64 -3.87
C ARG A 70 4.28 -13.04 -4.79
N SER A 71 5.34 -12.25 -4.80
CA SER A 71 6.52 -12.47 -5.64
C SER A 71 7.53 -13.41 -4.97
N ASP A 72 8.49 -13.86 -5.78
CA ASP A 72 9.64 -14.66 -5.36
C ASP A 72 10.84 -13.82 -4.84
N PHE A 73 10.68 -12.49 -4.77
CA PHE A 73 11.75 -11.56 -4.37
C PHE A 73 11.44 -10.90 -3.02
N ARG A 74 12.48 -10.42 -2.32
CA ARG A 74 12.30 -9.58 -1.13
C ARG A 74 11.88 -8.18 -1.58
N LEU A 75 10.81 -7.66 -0.98
CA LEU A 75 10.28 -6.34 -1.28
C LEU A 75 10.47 -5.42 -0.08
N GLU A 76 10.91 -4.20 -0.33
CA GLU A 76 10.82 -3.10 0.61
C GLU A 76 9.47 -2.38 0.43
N ILE A 77 8.72 -2.26 1.52
CA ILE A 77 7.38 -1.69 1.54
C ILE A 77 7.38 -0.45 2.43
N VAL A 78 7.26 0.72 1.80
CA VAL A 78 7.11 2.00 2.50
C VAL A 78 5.62 2.30 2.61
N LEU A 79 5.13 2.39 3.85
CA LEU A 79 3.72 2.60 4.17
C LEU A 79 3.52 3.96 4.84
N SER A 80 2.43 4.63 4.49
CA SER A 80 2.00 5.85 5.15
C SER A 80 0.50 5.84 5.43
N VAL A 81 0.12 6.50 6.52
CA VAL A 81 -1.27 6.77 6.89
C VAL A 81 -1.34 8.25 7.26
N ASP A 82 -2.33 8.96 6.72
CA ASP A 82 -2.53 10.40 6.93
C ASP A 82 -1.34 11.28 6.53
N GLY A 83 -0.51 10.78 5.59
CA GLY A 83 0.73 11.42 5.16
C GLY A 83 1.92 11.24 6.13
N LEU A 84 1.75 10.41 7.16
CA LEU A 84 2.81 10.05 8.10
C LEU A 84 3.30 8.64 7.84
N ASP A 85 4.61 8.46 7.93
CA ASP A 85 5.28 7.17 7.86
C ASP A 85 4.88 6.30 9.05
N VAL A 86 4.50 5.05 8.80
CA VAL A 86 4.00 4.16 9.85
C VAL A 86 5.08 3.69 10.84
N ILE A 87 6.36 3.78 10.47
CA ILE A 87 7.49 3.32 11.29
C ILE A 87 7.92 4.37 12.32
N ASP A 88 7.95 5.65 11.95
CA ASP A 88 8.43 6.72 12.85
C ASP A 88 7.40 7.84 13.12
N GLY A 89 6.23 7.76 12.48
CA GLY A 89 5.16 8.74 12.62
C GLY A 89 5.55 10.16 12.20
N ARG A 90 6.59 10.35 11.38
CA ARG A 90 7.00 11.62 10.76
C ARG A 90 6.47 11.72 9.34
N PRO A 91 6.51 12.89 8.66
CA PRO A 91 6.09 12.99 7.27
C PRO A 91 6.69 11.89 6.37
N ALA A 92 5.81 11.24 5.61
CA ALA A 92 6.17 10.15 4.72
C ALA A 92 7.02 10.64 3.53
N SER A 93 7.90 9.79 3.04
CA SER A 93 8.72 10.05 1.85
C SER A 93 9.21 8.75 1.26
N PHE A 94 9.28 8.68 -0.07
CA PHE A 94 9.82 7.52 -0.80
C PHE A 94 11.30 7.24 -0.50
N ARG A 95 12.02 8.19 0.10
CA ARG A 95 13.44 8.04 0.48
C ARG A 95 13.63 7.40 1.86
N LYS A 96 12.54 7.17 2.60
CA LYS A 96 12.59 6.55 3.92
C LYS A 96 12.66 5.05 3.79
N ARG A 97 13.26 4.41 4.80
CA ARG A 97 13.32 2.95 4.87
C ARG A 97 11.96 2.38 5.21
N GLY A 98 11.56 1.35 4.47
CA GLY A 98 10.34 0.60 4.68
C GLY A 98 10.56 -0.72 5.41
N TYR A 99 9.52 -1.54 5.46
CA TYR A 99 9.60 -2.91 5.93
C TYR A 99 10.13 -3.83 4.82
N ILE A 100 11.08 -4.71 5.13
CA ILE A 100 11.45 -5.77 4.22
C ILE A 100 10.51 -6.97 4.41
N VAL A 101 9.82 -7.36 3.34
CA VAL A 101 8.88 -8.48 3.32
C VAL A 101 9.43 -9.58 2.42
N ASN A 102 9.74 -10.72 3.03
CA ASN A 102 10.25 -11.89 2.33
C ASN A 102 9.24 -12.45 1.31
N PRO A 103 9.72 -13.20 0.30
CA PRO A 103 8.87 -13.88 -0.67
C PRO A 103 7.73 -14.64 0.01
N HIS A 104 6.52 -14.53 -0.54
CA HIS A 104 5.32 -15.24 -0.05
C HIS A 104 4.90 -14.94 1.40
N ARG A 105 5.54 -13.97 2.07
CA ARG A 105 5.22 -13.57 3.46
C ARG A 105 4.28 -12.38 3.50
N LYS A 106 3.65 -12.20 4.66
CA LYS A 106 2.79 -11.07 4.97
C LYS A 106 3.42 -10.16 6.03
N LEU A 107 3.20 -8.87 5.85
CA LEU A 107 3.41 -7.81 6.82
C LEU A 107 2.06 -7.40 7.41
N VAL A 108 2.01 -7.19 8.72
CA VAL A 108 0.84 -6.68 9.43
C VAL A 108 1.27 -5.38 10.13
N VAL A 109 0.59 -4.28 9.82
CA VAL A 109 0.83 -2.98 10.44
C VAL A 109 -0.44 -2.54 11.16
N GLU A 110 -0.39 -2.54 12.49
CA GLU A 110 -1.55 -2.27 13.36
C GLU A 110 -1.66 -0.80 13.76
N GLY A 111 -0.60 -0.01 13.57
CA GLY A 111 -0.54 1.37 14.02
C GLY A 111 0.79 2.05 13.74
N PHE A 112 0.90 3.32 14.13
CA PHE A 112 2.16 4.05 14.11
C PHE A 112 3.07 3.52 15.21
N ARG A 113 4.30 3.13 14.86
CA ARG A 113 5.31 2.81 15.87
C ARG A 113 5.75 4.09 16.56
N GLN A 114 5.56 4.13 17.88
CA GLN A 114 6.09 5.17 18.75
C GLN A 114 7.45 4.76 19.34
N SER A 115 7.68 3.45 19.49
CA SER A 115 8.96 2.85 19.88
C SER A 115 9.04 1.39 19.40
N THR A 116 10.04 0.63 19.86
CA THR A 116 10.13 -0.81 19.62
C THR A 116 8.94 -1.57 20.21
N GLU A 117 8.33 -1.03 21.28
CA GLU A 117 7.32 -1.68 22.12
C GLU A 117 5.94 -0.99 22.06
N ALA A 118 5.90 0.31 21.76
CA ALA A 118 4.66 1.09 21.75
C ALA A 118 4.10 1.27 20.32
N VAL A 119 2.84 0.88 20.13
CA VAL A 119 2.10 1.02 18.87
C VAL A 119 0.84 1.85 19.11
N ALA A 120 0.75 3.00 18.45
CA ALA A 120 -0.47 3.79 18.38
C ALA A 120 -1.39 3.21 17.30
N ALA A 121 -2.34 2.37 17.71
CA ALA A 121 -3.22 1.63 16.80
C ALA A 121 -3.98 2.55 15.83
N PHE A 122 -4.11 2.14 14.57
CA PHE A 122 -4.94 2.86 13.62
C PHE A 122 -6.41 2.76 14.00
N ARG A 123 -7.13 3.87 13.82
CA ARG A 123 -8.57 3.96 14.09
C ARG A 123 -9.24 4.77 13.00
N PHE A 124 -10.46 4.39 12.67
CA PHE A 124 -11.37 5.26 11.95
C PHE A 124 -11.82 6.39 12.86
N GLY A 125 -11.79 7.63 12.38
CA GLY A 125 -12.13 8.78 13.20
C GLY A 125 -12.33 10.05 12.37
N PRO A 126 -13.00 11.07 12.93
CA PRO A 126 -13.19 12.35 12.27
C PRO A 126 -11.85 13.06 12.10
N VAL A 127 -11.74 13.94 11.09
CA VAL A 127 -10.46 14.62 10.75
C VAL A 127 -9.83 15.37 11.93
N ARG A 128 -10.66 15.92 12.83
CA ARG A 128 -10.24 16.63 14.05
C ARG A 128 -9.54 15.75 15.09
N GLU A 129 -9.79 14.44 15.07
CA GLU A 129 -9.23 13.45 16.00
C GLU A 129 -8.15 12.58 15.33
N SER A 130 -7.72 12.93 14.11
CA SER A 130 -6.68 12.14 13.44
C SER A 130 -5.31 12.40 14.06
N TYR A 131 -4.47 11.35 14.08
CA TYR A 131 -3.12 11.44 14.65
C TYR A 131 -2.27 12.53 13.96
N ALA A 132 -2.44 12.74 12.65
CA ALA A 132 -1.76 13.81 11.92
C ALA A 132 -2.25 15.22 12.29
N ALA A 133 -3.54 15.38 12.60
CA ALA A 133 -4.10 16.64 13.07
C ALA A 133 -3.64 16.95 14.51
N GLU A 134 -3.62 15.96 15.39
CA GLU A 134 -3.15 16.11 16.77
C GLU A 134 -1.66 16.43 16.85
N LYS A 135 -0.84 15.70 16.08
CA LYS A 135 0.62 15.78 16.20
C LYS A 135 1.27 16.88 15.35
N TYR A 136 0.69 17.19 14.19
CA TYR A 136 1.31 18.11 13.22
C TYR A 136 0.35 19.18 12.71
N HIS A 137 -0.88 19.26 13.22
CA HIS A 137 -1.92 20.19 12.77
C HIS A 137 -2.12 20.18 11.24
N ASN A 138 -1.85 19.03 10.59
CA ASN A 138 -1.94 18.86 9.15
C ASN A 138 -3.09 17.92 8.81
N THR A 139 -4.11 18.45 8.15
CA THR A 139 -5.35 17.73 7.81
C THR A 139 -5.45 17.32 6.35
N ARG A 140 -4.47 17.69 5.50
CA ARG A 140 -4.58 17.55 4.03
C ARG A 140 -4.68 16.11 3.55
N ASN A 141 -4.05 15.17 4.26
CA ASN A 141 -3.95 13.78 3.83
C ASN A 141 -4.77 12.82 4.71
N VAL A 142 -5.62 13.34 5.61
CA VAL A 142 -6.33 12.52 6.60
C VAL A 142 -7.34 11.58 5.94
N GLY A 143 -7.23 10.29 6.25
CA GLY A 143 -7.96 9.18 5.65
C GLY A 143 -7.29 8.56 4.42
N VAL A 144 -6.03 8.90 4.12
CA VAL A 144 -5.30 8.36 2.97
C VAL A 144 -4.21 7.39 3.42
N ILE A 145 -4.22 6.17 2.86
CA ILE A 145 -3.17 5.18 3.02
C ILE A 145 -2.31 5.15 1.77
N GLY A 146 -1.01 5.41 1.91
CA GLY A 146 -0.03 5.32 0.85
C GLY A 146 0.76 4.03 0.95
N THR A 147 1.07 3.41 -0.18
CA THR A 147 1.98 2.26 -0.25
C THR A 147 2.91 2.42 -1.44
N ALA A 148 4.20 2.29 -1.20
CA ALA A 148 5.22 2.24 -2.24
C ALA A 148 6.03 0.94 -2.10
N LEU A 149 6.29 0.31 -3.24
CA LEU A 149 6.98 -0.97 -3.35
C LEU A 149 8.32 -0.73 -4.04
N PHE A 150 9.38 -1.26 -3.43
CA PHE A 150 10.72 -1.22 -3.98
C PHE A 150 11.31 -2.64 -3.93
N ASN A 151 12.21 -2.95 -4.86
CA ASN A 151 13.09 -4.09 -4.68
C ASN A 151 13.99 -3.80 -3.48
N GLU A 152 14.33 -4.82 -2.69
CA GLU A 152 15.37 -4.65 -1.69
C GLU A 152 16.68 -4.25 -2.39
N VAL A 153 17.40 -3.28 -1.79
CA VAL A 153 18.69 -2.84 -2.32
C VAL A 153 19.63 -4.03 -2.41
N GLY A 154 20.06 -4.36 -3.64
CA GLY A 154 20.95 -5.49 -3.92
C GLY A 154 20.24 -6.83 -4.17
N SER A 155 18.91 -6.89 -4.15
CA SER A 155 18.13 -8.09 -4.47
C SER A 155 17.54 -8.09 -5.89
N ASP A 156 17.95 -7.16 -6.74
CA ASP A 156 17.50 -7.14 -8.14
C ASP A 156 18.06 -8.41 -8.82
N PRO A 157 17.21 -9.30 -9.36
CA PRO A 157 17.69 -10.47 -10.08
C PRO A 157 18.50 -10.09 -11.33
N TRP A 158 18.39 -8.84 -11.79
CA TRP A 158 19.13 -8.33 -12.94
C TRP A 158 20.30 -7.48 -12.47
N THR A 159 21.51 -7.93 -12.78
CA THR A 159 22.68 -7.06 -12.66
C THR A 159 22.55 -5.86 -13.60
N SER A 160 23.14 -4.71 -13.26
CA SER A 160 23.16 -3.53 -14.13
C SER A 160 23.66 -3.84 -15.56
N ASP A 161 24.55 -4.83 -15.70
CA ASP A 161 25.04 -5.31 -16.99
C ASP A 161 23.99 -6.11 -17.77
N GLU A 162 23.16 -6.90 -17.09
CA GLU A 162 22.09 -7.69 -17.71
C GLU A 162 20.93 -6.81 -18.17
N VAL A 163 20.56 -5.79 -17.38
CA VAL A 163 19.61 -4.75 -17.80
C VAL A 163 20.13 -4.02 -19.04
N ARG A 164 21.42 -3.64 -19.06
CA ARG A 164 22.05 -2.98 -20.21
C ARG A 164 22.10 -3.86 -21.45
N ARG A 165 22.34 -5.16 -21.31
CA ARG A 165 22.28 -6.13 -22.43
C ARG A 165 20.88 -6.28 -22.99
N ARG A 166 19.85 -6.31 -22.13
CA ARG A 166 18.44 -6.40 -22.56
C ARG A 166 17.94 -5.15 -23.24
N LEU A 167 18.31 -3.97 -22.74
CA LEU A 167 17.99 -2.69 -23.40
C LEU A 167 18.68 -2.55 -24.77
N LYS A 168 19.80 -3.24 -24.98
CA LYS A 168 20.52 -3.32 -26.26
C LYS A 168 20.18 -4.58 -27.06
N ALA A 169 19.27 -5.42 -26.58
CA ALA A 169 18.91 -6.65 -27.26
C ALA A 169 18.16 -6.30 -28.54
N ASN A 170 18.73 -6.72 -29.68
CA ASN A 170 18.03 -6.69 -30.95
C ASN A 170 17.21 -7.99 -31.04
N PRO A 171 15.86 -7.94 -31.08
CA PRO A 171 15.03 -9.14 -31.20
C PRO A 171 15.21 -9.87 -32.54
N PHE A 172 15.90 -9.26 -33.51
CA PHE A 172 16.25 -9.85 -34.80
C PHE A 172 17.73 -9.59 -35.14
N PRO A 173 18.69 -10.25 -34.44
CA PRO A 173 20.11 -9.99 -34.62
C PRO A 173 20.69 -10.62 -35.91
N GLY A 174 19.92 -11.46 -36.62
CA GLY A 174 20.30 -12.10 -37.87
C GLY A 174 19.09 -12.43 -38.76
N ARG A 175 19.31 -12.54 -40.08
CA ARG A 175 18.23 -12.76 -41.07
C ARG A 175 17.78 -14.23 -41.19
N PHE A 176 18.55 -15.19 -40.67
CA PHE A 176 18.26 -16.62 -40.79
C PHE A 176 18.77 -17.40 -39.56
N ALA A 177 18.12 -18.51 -39.24
CA ALA A 177 18.55 -19.43 -38.18
C ALA A 177 19.66 -20.38 -38.70
N THR A 178 20.69 -20.62 -37.88
CA THR A 178 21.73 -21.63 -38.17
C THR A 178 21.21 -23.00 -37.71
N PRO A 179 21.24 -24.05 -38.55
CA PRO A 179 20.83 -25.41 -38.16
C PRO A 179 21.75 -26.02 -37.08
N PRO A 180 21.28 -27.04 -36.34
CA PRO A 180 21.99 -27.63 -35.20
C PRO A 180 23.28 -28.37 -35.58
#